data_AF-A0A8H4KH60-F1
#
_entry.id   AF-A0A8H4KH60-F1
#
_cell.length_a   1.000
_cell.length_b   1.000
_cell.length_c   1.000
_cell.angle_alpha   90.00
_cell.angle_beta   90.00
_cell.angle_gamma   90.00
#
_symmetry.space_group_name_H-M   'P 1'
#
loop_
_entity.id
_entity.type
_entity.pdbx_description
1 polymer ?
#
loop_
_entity_poly.entity_id
_entity_poly.type
_entity_poly.pdbx_seq_one_letter_code
_entity_poly.pdbx_strand_id
1 'polypeptide(L)'
;MSPLYTKDWAPDNGQIIDIGGSKLNLTFDSQLPDAFKGVGYFPKEVAYTAGMQHWCEIADTSYQTFHELAIIKATADQIVSDMPATGGLIIDLGAANSQKFAPYVEAFIKQGKPCVYVALDINRSSLEEHVNKASATFPQIACVGLWGNFIQGDAYFHNLPKPRIFLSLGSIFYNAPDNMCADRCIEFVKHLSESSFSKLIVGQDGPSGIEAPFTHSAYQTKAYDIFFTSYLEGIQKLAGITADAKTAWTYESKLEKSMHYFNVVAQQEMICTNYDNFVVKAGTVYTMFPSWKRGETEIHAMTNAQGLNIKTLGKAPHSGMRQYLIQPKV
;
A
#
# COMPACT_ATOMS: atom_id res chain seq x y z
N MET A 1 -21.08 2.69 25.41
CA MET A 1 -20.02 2.10 24.56
C MET A 1 -20.45 2.22 23.12
N SER A 2 -19.53 2.56 22.21
CA SER A 2 -19.82 2.59 20.77
C SER A 2 -20.38 1.23 20.32
N PRO A 3 -21.36 1.18 19.38
CA PRO A 3 -21.82 -0.09 18.81
C PRO A 3 -20.70 -0.83 18.04
N LEU A 4 -19.57 -0.16 17.81
CA LEU A 4 -18.40 -0.67 17.12
C LEU A 4 -17.41 -1.38 18.04
N TYR A 5 -17.70 -1.52 19.33
CA TYR A 5 -16.91 -2.35 20.24
C TYR A 5 -17.60 -3.68 20.47
N THR A 6 -16.82 -4.75 20.48
CA THR A 6 -17.27 -6.08 20.88
C THR A 6 -16.64 -6.46 22.21
N LYS A 7 -17.08 -7.57 22.80
CA LYS A 7 -16.43 -8.13 23.99
C LYS A 7 -14.94 -8.41 23.77
N ASP A 8 -14.59 -8.80 22.55
CA ASP A 8 -13.25 -9.28 22.19
C ASP A 8 -12.43 -8.22 21.42
N TRP A 9 -13.02 -7.07 21.10
CA TRP A 9 -12.36 -5.98 20.40
C TRP A 9 -12.88 -4.61 20.83
N ALA A 10 -12.10 -3.94 21.69
CA ALA A 10 -12.35 -2.60 22.20
C ALA A 10 -11.02 -1.87 22.49
N PRO A 11 -10.20 -1.58 21.47
CA PRO A 11 -8.90 -0.95 21.67
C PRO A 11 -9.04 0.50 22.14
N ASP A 12 -8.02 0.97 22.85
CA ASP A 12 -7.91 2.36 23.27
C ASP A 12 -7.56 3.26 22.06
N ASN A 13 -8.00 4.52 22.11
CA ASN A 13 -7.61 5.51 21.10
C ASN A 13 -6.08 5.70 21.14
N GLY A 14 -5.42 5.62 19.99
CA GLY A 14 -3.97 5.68 19.87
C GLY A 14 -3.25 4.33 20.03
N GLN A 15 -3.98 3.25 20.35
CA GLN A 15 -3.36 1.95 20.59
C GLN A 15 -2.73 1.37 19.32
N ILE A 16 -1.52 0.82 19.45
CA ILE A 16 -0.88 -0.02 18.45
C ILE A 16 -1.00 -1.48 18.86
N ILE A 17 -1.70 -2.27 18.05
CA ILE A 17 -1.89 -3.70 18.22
C ILE A 17 -0.86 -4.42 17.36
N ASP A 18 0.00 -5.20 18.00
CA ASP A 18 0.97 -6.05 17.32
C ASP A 18 0.27 -7.32 16.81
N ILE A 19 -0.13 -7.29 15.54
CA ILE A 19 -0.70 -8.45 14.86
C ILE A 19 0.38 -9.30 14.18
N GLY A 20 1.62 -8.80 14.18
CA GLY A 20 2.79 -9.44 13.61
C GLY A 20 3.50 -10.41 14.55
N GLY A 21 3.19 -10.37 15.85
CA GLY A 21 3.84 -11.18 16.88
C GLY A 21 5.25 -10.70 17.23
N SER A 22 5.51 -9.39 17.15
CA SER A 22 6.78 -8.70 17.42
C SER A 22 7.96 -9.12 16.54
N LYS A 23 7.74 -10.06 15.63
CA LYS A 23 8.62 -10.43 14.52
C LYS A 23 7.80 -10.25 13.26
N LEU A 24 7.98 -9.12 12.58
CA LEU A 24 7.48 -9.01 11.22
C LEU A 24 8.08 -10.17 10.42
N ASN A 25 7.24 -11.12 10.03
CA ASN A 25 7.65 -12.18 9.13
C ASN A 25 7.75 -11.56 7.72
N LEU A 26 8.88 -10.89 7.49
CA LEU A 26 9.23 -10.38 6.18
C LEU A 26 9.85 -11.55 5.43
N THR A 27 9.31 -11.88 4.27
CA THR A 27 9.79 -12.98 3.42
C THR A 27 11.16 -12.71 2.78
N PHE A 28 11.87 -11.67 3.22
CA PHE A 28 13.16 -11.23 2.70
C PHE A 28 14.21 -12.33 2.73
N ASP A 29 14.21 -13.15 3.78
CA ASP A 29 15.16 -14.25 3.95
C ASP A 29 15.06 -15.29 2.82
N SER A 30 13.91 -15.36 2.14
CA SER A 30 13.73 -16.18 0.92
C SER A 30 13.84 -15.37 -0.37
N GLN A 31 13.25 -14.17 -0.41
CA GLN A 31 13.15 -13.36 -1.63
C GLN A 31 14.47 -12.72 -2.06
N LEU A 32 15.29 -12.24 -1.12
CA LEU A 32 16.56 -11.59 -1.47
C LEU A 32 17.58 -12.55 -2.05
N PRO A 33 17.86 -13.73 -1.44
CA PRO A 33 18.75 -14.71 -2.05
C PRO A 33 18.33 -15.11 -3.46
N ASP A 34 17.03 -15.31 -3.69
CA ASP A 34 16.50 -15.64 -5.01
C ASP A 34 16.68 -14.49 -5.99
N ALA A 35 16.39 -13.25 -5.58
CA ALA A 35 16.61 -12.07 -6.42
C ALA A 35 18.09 -11.91 -6.82
N PHE A 36 19.03 -12.13 -5.89
CA PHE A 36 20.47 -12.13 -6.20
C PHE A 36 20.88 -13.23 -7.19
N LYS A 37 20.20 -14.38 -7.17
CA LYS A 37 20.38 -15.46 -8.14
C LYS A 37 19.67 -15.19 -9.49
N GLY A 38 19.04 -14.04 -9.65
CA GLY A 38 18.29 -13.67 -10.86
C GLY A 38 16.87 -14.23 -10.92
N VAL A 39 16.33 -14.71 -9.79
CA VAL A 39 14.97 -15.21 -9.67
C VAL A 39 14.09 -14.15 -8.99
N GLY A 40 13.24 -13.50 -9.77
CA GLY A 40 12.35 -12.45 -9.28
C GLY A 40 13.01 -11.07 -9.23
N TYR A 41 12.57 -10.24 -8.28
CA TYR A 41 12.95 -8.85 -8.15
C TYR A 41 13.46 -8.58 -6.74
N PHE A 42 14.24 -7.52 -6.54
CA PHE A 42 14.49 -7.07 -5.18
C PHE A 42 13.15 -6.72 -4.50
N PRO A 43 12.91 -7.21 -3.26
CA PRO A 43 11.64 -7.07 -2.59
C PRO A 43 11.36 -5.60 -2.27
N LYS A 44 10.17 -5.14 -2.68
CA LYS A 44 9.78 -3.73 -2.62
C LYS A 44 9.67 -3.23 -1.18
N GLU A 45 9.31 -4.12 -0.27
CA GLU A 45 9.05 -3.81 1.13
C GLU A 45 10.33 -3.40 1.87
N VAL A 46 11.52 -3.80 1.41
CA VAL A 46 12.79 -3.30 1.97
C VAL A 46 12.91 -1.79 1.80
N ALA A 47 12.42 -1.24 0.67
CA ALA A 47 12.41 0.19 0.42
C ALA A 47 11.59 0.93 1.49
N TYR A 48 10.46 0.36 1.91
CA TYR A 48 9.61 0.94 2.96
C TYR A 48 10.19 0.73 4.36
N THR A 49 10.87 -0.38 4.63
CA THR A 49 11.49 -0.57 5.96
C THR A 49 12.75 0.27 6.15
N ALA A 50 13.52 0.50 5.08
CA ALA A 50 14.78 1.25 5.13
C ALA A 50 14.60 2.75 4.82
N GLY A 51 13.59 3.12 4.03
CA GLY A 51 13.41 4.47 3.49
C GLY A 51 12.05 5.10 3.78
N MET A 52 11.30 4.64 4.80
CA MET A 52 9.93 5.12 5.05
C MET A 52 9.81 6.65 5.11
N GLN A 53 10.72 7.33 5.80
CA GLN A 53 10.70 8.80 5.91
C GLN A 53 10.74 9.47 4.53
N HIS A 54 11.56 8.96 3.60
CA HIS A 54 11.66 9.49 2.24
C HIS A 54 10.44 9.10 1.40
N TRP A 55 9.87 7.92 1.64
CA TRP A 55 8.59 7.55 1.03
C TRP A 55 7.47 8.50 1.44
N CYS A 56 7.38 8.88 2.73
CA CYS A 56 6.41 9.84 3.23
C CYS A 56 6.57 11.21 2.54
N GLU A 57 7.79 11.71 2.38
CA GLU A 57 8.08 12.95 1.63
C GLU A 57 7.63 12.88 0.17
N ILE A 58 7.91 11.76 -0.50
CA ILE A 58 7.47 11.49 -1.88
C ILE A 58 5.94 11.44 -1.95
N ALA A 59 5.31 10.69 -1.03
CA ALA A 59 3.87 10.48 -1.02
C ALA A 59 3.12 11.81 -0.81
N ASP A 60 3.62 12.68 0.06
CA ASP A 60 3.02 13.99 0.35
C ASP A 60 3.05 14.96 -0.84
N THR A 61 3.94 14.74 -1.82
CA THR A 61 4.12 15.61 -2.98
C THR A 61 3.76 14.94 -4.31
N SER A 62 3.35 13.68 -4.28
CA SER A 62 3.03 12.90 -5.48
C SER A 62 1.73 13.34 -6.13
N TYR A 63 1.73 13.46 -7.47
CA TYR A 63 0.50 13.69 -8.24
C TYR A 63 -0.55 12.61 -7.96
N GLN A 64 -0.13 11.35 -7.71
CA GLN A 64 -1.04 10.25 -7.43
C GLN A 64 -1.84 10.55 -6.17
N THR A 65 -1.19 11.07 -5.12
CA THR A 65 -1.83 11.44 -3.86
C THR A 65 -2.84 12.56 -4.06
N PHE A 66 -2.47 13.67 -4.71
CA PHE A 66 -3.37 14.81 -4.89
C PHE A 66 -4.56 14.47 -5.80
N HIS A 67 -4.30 13.76 -6.90
CA HIS A 67 -5.32 13.39 -7.86
C HIS A 67 -6.31 12.38 -7.27
N GLU A 68 -5.83 11.40 -6.53
CA GLU A 68 -6.69 10.45 -5.81
C GLU A 68 -7.51 11.15 -4.73
N LEU A 69 -6.89 12.06 -3.96
CA LEU A 69 -7.57 12.81 -2.91
C LEU A 69 -8.71 13.68 -3.47
N ALA A 70 -8.56 14.25 -4.67
CA ALA A 70 -9.63 14.98 -5.33
C ALA A 70 -10.85 14.09 -5.62
N ILE A 71 -10.62 12.85 -6.09
CA ILE A 71 -11.70 11.87 -6.33
C ILE A 71 -12.34 11.45 -5.00
N ILE A 72 -11.53 11.18 -3.97
CA ILE A 72 -12.02 10.84 -2.62
C ILE A 72 -12.95 11.93 -2.09
N LYS A 73 -12.52 13.19 -2.12
CA LYS A 73 -13.32 14.32 -1.62
C LYS A 73 -14.65 14.47 -2.34
N ALA A 74 -14.71 14.12 -3.63
CA ALA A 74 -15.94 14.16 -4.42
C ALA A 74 -16.89 12.98 -4.14
N THR A 75 -16.43 11.90 -3.51
CA THR A 75 -17.17 10.63 -3.45
C THR A 75 -17.38 10.08 -2.04
N ALA A 76 -16.57 10.49 -1.07
CA ALA A 76 -16.59 9.97 0.31
C ALA A 76 -17.96 10.13 0.99
N ASP A 77 -18.61 11.28 0.84
CA ASP A 77 -19.95 11.55 1.39
C ASP A 77 -20.97 10.50 0.92
N GLN A 78 -20.98 10.16 -0.37
CA GLN A 78 -21.89 9.15 -0.93
C GLN A 78 -21.55 7.75 -0.43
N ILE A 79 -20.26 7.39 -0.42
CA ILE A 79 -19.81 6.07 0.08
C ILE A 79 -20.27 5.84 1.52
N VAL A 80 -20.14 6.86 2.38
CA VAL A 80 -20.55 6.82 3.77
C VAL A 80 -22.07 6.91 3.92
N SER A 81 -22.78 7.59 3.02
CA SER A 81 -24.26 7.63 3.02
C SER A 81 -24.87 6.23 2.98
N ASP A 82 -24.26 5.35 2.18
CA ASP A 82 -24.66 3.95 2.01
C ASP A 82 -24.27 3.06 3.22
N MET A 83 -23.66 3.60 4.28
CA MET A 83 -23.35 2.86 5.53
C MET A 83 -24.52 2.93 6.52
N PRO A 84 -24.74 1.89 7.36
CA PRO A 84 -25.82 1.90 8.33
C PRO A 84 -25.62 2.97 9.42
N ALA A 85 -26.70 3.36 10.07
CA ALA A 85 -26.66 4.33 11.19
C ALA A 85 -25.80 3.84 12.38
N THR A 86 -25.62 2.53 12.52
CA THR A 86 -24.73 1.92 13.51
C THR A 86 -23.25 2.16 13.22
N GLY A 87 -22.89 2.70 12.05
CA GLY A 87 -21.53 3.05 11.70
C GLY A 87 -20.73 1.91 11.07
N GLY A 88 -19.41 2.03 11.11
CA GLY A 88 -18.49 0.99 10.62
C GLY A 88 -17.03 1.30 10.92
N LEU A 89 -16.16 0.36 10.57
CA LEU A 89 -14.70 0.55 10.64
C LEU A 89 -14.17 1.05 9.29
N ILE A 90 -13.18 1.94 9.33
CA ILE A 90 -12.34 2.28 8.18
C ILE A 90 -11.00 1.59 8.39
N ILE A 91 -10.62 0.69 7.47
CA ILE A 91 -9.37 -0.08 7.55
C ILE A 91 -8.47 0.36 6.40
N ASP A 92 -7.37 1.04 6.71
CA ASP A 92 -6.43 1.61 5.75
C ASP A 92 -5.19 0.75 5.59
N LEU A 93 -5.03 0.16 4.40
CA LEU A 93 -4.06 -0.87 4.10
C LEU A 93 -2.78 -0.23 3.53
N GLY A 94 -1.70 -0.25 4.32
CA GLY A 94 -0.45 0.43 3.96
C GLY A 94 -0.58 1.93 4.22
N ALA A 95 -0.94 2.29 5.45
CA ALA A 95 -1.33 3.64 5.81
C ALA A 95 -0.18 4.66 5.71
N ALA A 96 1.07 4.25 5.97
CA ALA A 96 2.23 5.13 6.08
C ALA A 96 1.90 6.43 6.86
N ASN A 97 1.96 7.59 6.22
CA ASN A 97 1.55 8.91 6.74
C ASN A 97 0.28 9.47 6.05
N SER A 98 -0.44 8.63 5.31
CA SER A 98 -1.50 9.00 4.36
C SER A 98 -2.61 9.81 5.01
N GLN A 99 -2.94 10.97 4.42
CA GLN A 99 -4.12 11.76 4.82
C GLN A 99 -5.38 11.39 4.02
N LYS A 100 -5.31 10.37 3.16
CA LYS A 100 -6.40 10.04 2.23
C LYS A 100 -7.62 9.39 2.90
N PHE A 101 -7.48 8.86 4.11
CA PHE A 101 -8.60 8.35 4.90
C PHE A 101 -9.50 9.47 5.46
N ALA A 102 -8.94 10.68 5.67
CA ALA A 102 -9.58 11.77 6.38
C ALA A 102 -10.98 12.14 5.84
N PRO A 103 -11.20 12.27 4.50
CA PRO A 103 -12.53 12.62 4.00
C PRO A 103 -13.61 11.58 4.32
N TYR A 104 -13.24 10.30 4.49
CA TYR A 104 -14.20 9.28 4.94
C TYR A 104 -14.56 9.48 6.40
N VAL A 105 -13.58 9.72 7.27
CA VAL A 105 -13.83 10.03 8.69
C VAL A 105 -14.70 11.28 8.85
N GLU A 106 -14.36 12.35 8.12
CA GLU A 106 -15.15 13.58 8.08
C GLU A 106 -16.60 13.31 7.64
N ALA A 107 -16.80 12.47 6.63
CA ALA A 107 -18.14 12.09 6.17
C ALA A 107 -18.92 11.29 7.23
N PHE A 108 -18.28 10.39 7.99
CA PHE A 108 -18.94 9.70 9.11
C PHE A 108 -19.38 10.69 10.20
N ILE A 109 -18.49 11.59 10.60
CA ILE A 109 -18.76 12.62 11.62
C ILE A 109 -19.91 13.53 11.15
N LYS A 110 -19.82 14.05 9.92
CA LYS A 110 -20.84 14.92 9.31
C LYS A 110 -22.22 14.28 9.27
N GLN A 111 -22.27 12.96 9.05
CA GLN A 111 -23.52 12.20 8.96
C GLN A 111 -23.98 11.64 10.32
N GLY A 112 -23.28 11.93 11.41
CA GLY A 112 -23.62 11.46 12.76
C GLY A 112 -23.50 9.95 12.93
N LYS A 113 -22.68 9.28 12.10
CA LYS A 113 -22.47 7.82 12.13
C LYS A 113 -21.20 7.51 12.92
N PRO A 114 -21.23 6.59 13.90
CA PRO A 114 -20.02 6.16 14.59
C PRO A 114 -18.99 5.60 13.61
N CYS A 115 -17.70 5.85 13.84
CA CYS A 115 -16.64 5.13 13.14
C CYS A 115 -15.40 4.92 14.02
N VAL A 116 -14.59 3.94 13.63
CA VAL A 116 -13.23 3.72 14.16
C VAL A 116 -12.30 3.63 12.97
N TYR A 117 -11.21 4.39 13.01
CA TYR A 117 -10.14 4.33 12.01
C TYR A 117 -9.08 3.33 12.45
N VAL A 118 -8.72 2.42 11.54
CA VAL A 118 -7.75 1.35 11.77
C VAL A 118 -6.69 1.42 10.67
N ALA A 119 -5.49 1.84 11.02
CA ALA A 119 -4.35 1.89 10.10
C ALA A 119 -3.55 0.59 10.18
N LEU A 120 -3.28 -0.07 9.06
CA LEU A 120 -2.38 -1.22 8.96
C LEU A 120 -1.08 -0.79 8.27
N ASP A 121 0.06 -1.01 8.93
CA ASP A 121 1.36 -0.79 8.30
C ASP A 121 2.45 -1.72 8.86
N ILE A 122 3.47 -1.93 8.03
CA ILE A 122 4.64 -2.75 8.32
C ILE A 122 5.68 -1.96 9.13
N ASN A 123 5.75 -0.64 8.95
CA ASN A 123 6.71 0.22 9.62
C ASN A 123 6.12 0.75 10.93
N ARG A 124 6.59 0.21 12.06
CA ARG A 124 6.06 0.54 13.38
C ARG A 124 6.16 2.02 13.73
N SER A 125 7.32 2.64 13.53
CA SER A 125 7.54 4.04 13.90
C SER A 125 6.65 4.99 13.09
N SER A 126 6.51 4.73 11.78
CA SER A 126 5.60 5.50 10.93
C SER A 126 4.15 5.30 11.33
N LEU A 127 3.75 4.07 11.68
CA LEU A 127 2.40 3.75 12.14
C LEU A 127 2.07 4.47 13.46
N GLU A 128 3.00 4.45 14.43
CA GLU A 128 2.86 5.15 15.71
C GLU A 128 2.68 6.65 15.51
N GLU A 129 3.52 7.28 14.69
CA GLU A 129 3.40 8.71 14.36
C GLU A 129 2.07 9.04 13.67
N HIS A 130 1.68 8.23 12.69
CA HIS A 130 0.46 8.41 11.93
C HIS A 130 -0.81 8.28 12.78
N VAL A 131 -0.89 7.23 13.61
CA VAL A 131 -2.02 7.01 14.50
C VAL A 131 -2.12 8.13 15.54
N ASN A 132 -1.00 8.57 16.12
CA ASN A 132 -1.00 9.70 17.05
C ASN A 132 -1.52 10.98 16.39
N LYS A 133 -1.08 11.28 15.16
CA LYS A 133 -1.56 12.43 14.39
C LYS A 133 -3.05 12.30 14.05
N ALA A 134 -3.50 11.11 13.64
CA ALA A 134 -4.90 10.84 13.33
C ALA A 134 -5.79 11.00 14.57
N SER A 135 -5.40 10.45 15.73
CA SER A 135 -6.10 10.61 17.02
C SER A 135 -6.19 12.07 17.45
N ALA A 136 -5.13 12.86 17.25
CA ALA A 136 -5.12 14.29 17.55
C ALA A 136 -6.02 15.09 16.60
N THR A 137 -6.05 14.71 15.31
CA THR A 137 -6.87 15.38 14.28
C THR A 137 -8.35 15.07 14.42
N PHE A 138 -8.68 13.83 14.78
CA PHE A 138 -10.05 13.33 14.91
C PHE A 138 -10.35 12.82 16.32
N PRO A 139 -10.34 13.68 17.36
CA PRO A 139 -10.52 13.26 18.74
C PRO A 139 -11.94 12.72 19.04
N GLN A 140 -12.89 12.85 18.09
CA GLN A 140 -14.25 12.32 18.24
C GLN A 140 -14.35 10.82 17.92
N ILE A 141 -13.32 10.23 17.33
CA ILE A 141 -13.28 8.80 16.97
C ILE A 141 -12.04 8.14 17.55
N ALA A 142 -12.08 6.81 17.67
CA ALA A 142 -10.87 6.06 17.96
C ALA A 142 -10.05 5.88 16.68
N CYS A 143 -8.75 6.11 16.77
CA CYS A 143 -7.77 5.73 15.76
C CYS A 143 -6.86 4.67 16.35
N VAL A 144 -6.64 3.57 15.62
CA VAL A 144 -5.93 2.38 16.09
C VAL A 144 -4.93 1.96 15.03
N GLY A 145 -3.74 1.51 15.45
CA GLY A 145 -2.76 0.92 14.56
C GLY A 145 -2.75 -0.60 14.65
N LEU A 146 -2.65 -1.27 13.52
CA LEU A 146 -2.31 -2.68 13.39
C LEU A 146 -0.89 -2.78 12.84
N TRP A 147 0.05 -3.24 13.66
CA TRP A 147 1.43 -3.42 13.22
C TRP A 147 1.62 -4.84 12.67
N GLY A 148 1.81 -4.95 11.36
CA GLY A 148 1.93 -6.21 10.64
C GLY A 148 1.95 -6.03 9.12
N ASN A 149 2.14 -7.13 8.39
CA ASN A 149 2.02 -7.15 6.93
C ASN A 149 0.58 -7.45 6.46
N PHE A 150 0.32 -7.43 5.15
CA PHE A 150 -1.01 -7.69 4.61
C PHE A 150 -1.54 -9.10 4.88
N ILE A 151 -0.68 -10.12 4.93
CA ILE A 151 -1.08 -11.51 5.25
C ILE A 151 -1.58 -11.60 6.69
N GLN A 152 -0.88 -10.96 7.62
CA GLN A 152 -1.27 -10.89 9.02
C GLN A 152 -2.55 -10.06 9.19
N GLY A 153 -2.68 -8.97 8.43
CA GLY A 153 -3.90 -8.17 8.34
C GLY A 153 -5.10 -8.99 7.90
N ASP A 154 -5.00 -9.71 6.78
CA ASP A 154 -6.04 -10.60 6.23
C ASP A 154 -6.59 -11.55 7.30
N ALA A 155 -5.69 -12.25 8.00
CA ALA A 155 -6.05 -13.14 9.09
C ALA A 155 -6.72 -12.42 10.26
N TYR A 156 -6.24 -11.22 10.62
CA TYR A 156 -6.75 -10.47 11.77
C TYR A 156 -8.12 -9.83 11.52
N PHE A 157 -8.44 -9.45 10.27
CA PHE A 157 -9.66 -8.71 9.96
C PHE A 157 -10.94 -9.44 10.35
N HIS A 158 -10.95 -10.77 10.37
CA HIS A 158 -12.11 -11.57 10.81
C HIS A 158 -12.54 -11.30 12.25
N ASN A 159 -11.61 -10.83 13.09
CA ASN A 159 -11.87 -10.48 14.48
C ASN A 159 -12.46 -9.07 14.64
N LEU A 160 -12.48 -8.27 13.56
CA LEU A 160 -12.93 -6.89 13.59
C LEU A 160 -14.46 -6.77 13.46
N PRO A 161 -15.08 -5.80 14.15
CA PRO A 161 -16.49 -5.47 13.98
C PRO A 161 -16.85 -5.13 12.53
N LYS A 162 -18.11 -5.36 12.18
CA LYS A 162 -18.70 -5.11 10.86
C LYS A 162 -19.74 -3.98 10.95
N PRO A 163 -20.02 -3.27 9.85
CA PRO A 163 -19.39 -3.36 8.52
C PRO A 163 -18.04 -2.64 8.43
N ARG A 164 -17.27 -2.93 7.37
CA ARG A 164 -15.92 -2.39 7.15
C ARG A 164 -15.80 -1.71 5.79
N ILE A 165 -15.18 -0.53 5.76
CA ILE A 165 -14.66 0.11 4.55
C ILE A 165 -13.17 -0.12 4.53
N PHE A 166 -12.71 -0.99 3.64
CA PHE A 166 -11.29 -1.19 3.39
C PHE A 166 -10.80 -0.16 2.39
N LEU A 167 -9.64 0.42 2.64
CA LEU A 167 -8.98 1.39 1.78
C LEU A 167 -7.65 0.77 1.31
N SER A 168 -7.51 0.53 0.02
CA SER A 168 -6.21 0.23 -0.61
C SER A 168 -5.91 1.34 -1.61
N LEU A 169 -5.31 2.40 -1.10
CA LEU A 169 -5.14 3.67 -1.81
C LEU A 169 -3.73 3.78 -2.39
N GLY A 170 -3.53 4.69 -3.34
CA GLY A 170 -2.18 4.96 -3.86
C GLY A 170 -1.61 3.85 -4.73
N SER A 171 -2.48 3.12 -5.44
CA SER A 171 -2.07 2.12 -6.43
C SER A 171 -1.37 0.90 -5.82
N ILE A 172 -1.87 0.39 -4.69
CA ILE A 172 -1.29 -0.78 -3.99
C ILE A 172 -1.97 -2.09 -4.38
N PHE A 173 -3.31 -2.11 -4.44
CA PHE A 173 -4.08 -3.36 -4.57
C PHE A 173 -3.75 -4.16 -5.83
N TYR A 174 -3.70 -3.50 -7.00
CA TYR A 174 -3.37 -4.15 -8.27
C TYR A 174 -1.90 -3.98 -8.69
N ASN A 175 -1.05 -3.56 -7.74
CA ASN A 175 0.39 -3.44 -7.95
C ASN A 175 1.11 -4.77 -7.70
N ALA A 176 0.83 -5.77 -8.54
CA ALA A 176 1.43 -7.09 -8.52
C ALA A 176 1.22 -7.80 -9.87
N PRO A 177 1.83 -8.97 -10.12
CA PRO A 177 1.43 -9.87 -11.20
C PRO A 177 -0.06 -10.29 -11.15
N ASP A 178 -0.61 -10.69 -12.30
CA ASP A 178 -2.06 -10.95 -12.46
C ASP A 178 -2.62 -11.98 -11.49
N ASN A 179 -1.90 -13.09 -11.27
CA ASN A 179 -2.32 -14.14 -10.34
C ASN A 179 -2.40 -13.61 -8.90
N MET A 180 -1.42 -12.82 -8.46
CA MET A 180 -1.44 -12.22 -7.13
C MET A 180 -2.58 -11.21 -6.97
N CYS A 181 -2.91 -10.46 -8.02
CA CYS A 181 -4.07 -9.57 -7.98
C CYS A 181 -5.39 -10.36 -7.91
N ALA A 182 -5.49 -11.50 -8.61
CA ALA A 182 -6.64 -12.39 -8.50
C ALA A 182 -6.77 -12.99 -7.10
N ASP A 183 -5.65 -13.45 -6.51
CA ASP A 183 -5.61 -13.98 -5.13
C ASP A 183 -6.10 -12.93 -4.12
N ARG A 184 -5.64 -11.68 -4.24
CA ARG A 184 -6.12 -10.56 -3.41
C ARG A 184 -7.63 -10.32 -3.58
N CYS A 185 -8.15 -10.40 -4.79
CA CYS A 185 -9.60 -10.31 -5.00
C CYS A 185 -10.33 -11.45 -4.27
N ILE A 186 -9.84 -12.69 -4.36
CA ILE A 186 -10.43 -13.86 -3.67
C ILE A 186 -10.38 -13.70 -2.15
N GLU A 187 -9.30 -13.16 -1.59
CA GLU A 187 -9.19 -12.80 -0.18
C GLU A 187 -10.30 -11.81 0.22
N PHE A 188 -10.47 -10.75 -0.56
CA PHE A 188 -11.48 -9.73 -0.29
C PHE A 188 -12.92 -10.18 -0.51
N VAL A 189 -13.19 -11.19 -1.35
CA VAL A 189 -14.52 -11.82 -1.42
C VAL A 189 -14.97 -12.28 -0.03
N LYS A 190 -14.06 -12.92 0.73
CA LYS A 190 -14.36 -13.41 2.08
C LYS A 190 -14.75 -12.26 2.99
N HIS A 191 -13.92 -11.22 3.08
CA HIS A 191 -14.16 -10.06 3.97
C HIS A 191 -15.40 -9.26 3.60
N LEU A 192 -15.65 -9.07 2.31
CA LEU A 192 -16.78 -8.28 1.82
C LEU A 192 -18.11 -9.03 1.98
N SER A 193 -18.10 -10.36 1.92
CA SER A 193 -19.31 -11.19 2.11
C SER A 193 -19.85 -11.20 3.56
N GLU A 194 -19.03 -10.82 4.55
CA GLU A 194 -19.45 -10.84 5.96
C GLU A 194 -20.48 -9.75 6.32
N SER A 195 -20.71 -8.78 5.43
CA SER A 195 -21.79 -7.79 5.55
C SER A 195 -22.07 -7.13 4.20
N SER A 196 -23.34 -6.98 3.83
CA SER A 196 -23.78 -6.29 2.62
C SER A 196 -23.38 -4.81 2.54
N PHE A 197 -22.95 -4.21 3.66
CA PHE A 197 -22.47 -2.83 3.72
C PHE A 197 -20.94 -2.71 3.61
N SER A 198 -20.21 -3.82 3.69
CA SER A 198 -18.74 -3.80 3.59
C SER A 198 -18.32 -3.49 2.15
N LYS A 199 -17.27 -2.68 2.02
CA LYS A 199 -16.79 -2.14 0.74
C LYS A 199 -15.28 -2.12 0.72
N LEU A 200 -14.70 -2.28 -0.45
CA LEU A 200 -13.28 -2.02 -0.70
C LEU A 200 -13.17 -0.83 -1.65
N ILE A 201 -12.44 0.19 -1.22
CA ILE A 201 -12.08 1.33 -2.05
C ILE A 201 -10.64 1.13 -2.53
N VAL A 202 -10.46 1.12 -3.85
CA VAL A 202 -9.13 1.00 -4.46
C VAL A 202 -8.79 2.24 -5.25
N GLY A 203 -7.64 2.82 -4.98
CA GLY A 203 -7.00 3.73 -5.92
C GLY A 203 -6.03 2.98 -6.81
N GLN A 204 -6.06 3.23 -8.11
CA GLN A 204 -5.10 2.64 -9.04
C GLN A 204 -4.71 3.64 -10.12
N ASP A 205 -3.41 3.72 -10.36
CA ASP A 205 -2.84 4.51 -11.43
C ASP A 205 -2.66 3.63 -12.68
N GLY A 206 -3.15 4.13 -13.81
CA GLY A 206 -3.13 3.46 -15.10
C GLY A 206 -2.98 4.46 -16.24
N PRO A 207 -1.83 5.15 -16.34
CA PRO A 207 -1.57 6.12 -17.38
C PRO A 207 -1.59 5.49 -18.77
N SER A 208 -2.14 6.22 -19.73
CA SER A 208 -2.14 5.83 -21.14
C SER A 208 -1.86 7.02 -22.05
N GLY A 209 -1.36 6.76 -23.26
CA GLY A 209 -1.06 7.81 -24.24
C GLY A 209 -0.17 8.92 -23.66
N ILE A 210 -0.69 10.15 -23.64
CA ILE A 210 0.03 11.34 -23.18
C ILE A 210 0.34 11.35 -21.67
N GLU A 211 -0.33 10.52 -20.85
CA GLU A 211 -0.12 10.44 -19.40
C GLU A 211 1.12 9.62 -19.03
N ALA A 212 1.55 8.71 -19.92
CA ALA A 212 2.63 7.76 -19.65
C ALA A 212 4.00 8.43 -19.46
N PRO A 213 4.44 9.38 -20.32
CA PRO A 213 5.69 10.10 -20.10
C PRO A 213 5.70 10.90 -18.79
N PHE A 214 4.59 11.56 -18.47
CA PHE A 214 4.45 12.28 -17.20
C PHE A 214 4.61 11.34 -16.00
N THR A 215 3.91 10.19 -16.02
CA THR A 215 4.02 9.17 -14.98
C THR A 215 5.43 8.63 -14.85
N HIS A 216 6.13 8.39 -15.97
CA HIS A 216 7.50 7.93 -15.96
C HIS A 216 8.45 8.96 -15.33
N SER A 217 8.29 10.24 -15.67
CA SER A 217 9.11 11.32 -15.12
C SER A 217 8.87 11.57 -13.63
N ALA A 218 7.69 11.23 -13.11
CA ALA A 218 7.36 11.43 -11.70
C ALA A 218 8.21 10.60 -10.72
N TYR A 219 8.88 9.55 -11.21
CA TYR A 219 9.80 8.73 -10.42
C TYR A 219 11.27 9.17 -10.54
N GLN A 220 11.56 10.23 -11.31
CA GLN A 220 12.91 10.70 -11.61
C GLN A 220 13.18 12.03 -10.90
N THR A 221 13.06 12.02 -9.58
CA THR A 221 13.25 13.21 -8.74
C THR A 221 14.33 12.95 -7.69
N LYS A 222 14.93 14.02 -7.16
CA LYS A 222 15.92 13.93 -6.07
C LYS A 222 15.39 13.18 -4.85
N ALA A 223 14.09 13.30 -4.56
CA ALA A 223 13.47 12.59 -3.44
C ALA A 223 13.47 11.08 -3.68
N TYR A 224 13.15 10.64 -4.91
CA TYR A 224 13.29 9.24 -5.31
C TYR A 224 14.76 8.79 -5.28
N ASP A 225 15.71 9.64 -5.65
CA ASP A 225 17.12 9.26 -5.61
C ASP A 225 17.60 8.94 -4.18
N ILE A 226 17.18 9.76 -3.21
CA ILE A 226 17.45 9.55 -1.79
C ILE A 226 16.76 8.27 -1.31
N PHE A 227 15.47 8.10 -1.63
CA PHE A 227 14.70 6.92 -1.26
C PHE A 227 15.32 5.62 -1.80
N PHE A 228 15.74 5.58 -3.06
CA PHE A 228 16.38 4.39 -3.64
C PHE A 228 17.78 4.16 -3.11
N THR A 229 18.51 5.20 -2.70
CA THR A 229 19.77 5.01 -1.97
C THR A 229 19.52 4.25 -0.67
N SER A 230 18.54 4.67 0.15
CA SER A 230 18.18 3.96 1.38
C SER A 230 17.65 2.55 1.13
N TYR A 231 16.92 2.33 0.03
CA TYR A 231 16.49 1.00 -0.38
C TYR A 231 17.69 0.07 -0.65
N LEU A 232 18.67 0.53 -1.43
CA LEU A 232 19.88 -0.23 -1.74
C LEU A 232 20.75 -0.45 -0.49
N GLU A 233 20.87 0.53 0.40
CA GLU A 233 21.50 0.35 1.70
C GLU A 233 20.81 -0.73 2.54
N GLY A 234 19.46 -0.77 2.52
CA GLY A 234 18.67 -1.82 3.17
C GLY A 234 18.94 -3.21 2.58
N ILE A 235 18.98 -3.33 1.26
CA ILE A 235 19.35 -4.57 0.56
C ILE A 235 20.76 -5.01 0.95
N GLN A 236 21.74 -4.10 0.91
CA GLN A 236 23.12 -4.40 1.28
C GLN A 236 23.24 -4.88 2.72
N LYS A 237 22.55 -4.21 3.65
CA LYS A 237 22.52 -4.60 5.06
C LYS A 237 21.98 -6.01 5.26
N LEU A 238 20.87 -6.34 4.60
CA LEU A 238 20.26 -7.67 4.68
C LEU A 238 21.15 -8.75 4.05
N ALA A 239 21.83 -8.43 2.95
CA ALA A 239 22.75 -9.33 2.26
C ALA A 239 24.13 -9.44 2.93
N GLY A 240 24.46 -8.57 3.89
CA GLY A 240 25.79 -8.48 4.49
C GLY A 240 26.85 -7.96 3.51
N ILE A 241 26.46 -7.12 2.55
CA ILE A 241 27.35 -6.42 1.63
C ILE A 241 27.93 -5.19 2.33
N THR A 242 29.26 -5.03 2.26
CA THR A 242 29.96 -3.83 2.74
C THR A 242 30.46 -3.01 1.57
N ALA A 243 29.67 -2.03 1.13
CA ALA A 243 30.02 -1.07 0.09
C ALA A 243 29.19 0.21 0.25
N ASP A 244 29.66 1.33 -0.31
CA ASP A 244 28.86 2.55 -0.41
C ASP A 244 27.80 2.38 -1.50
N ALA A 245 26.53 2.40 -1.13
CA ALA A 245 25.42 2.15 -2.06
C ALA A 245 25.41 3.12 -3.25
N LYS A 246 25.89 4.36 -3.07
CA LYS A 246 25.91 5.39 -4.12
C LYS A 246 26.94 5.12 -5.22
N THR A 247 28.00 4.40 -4.89
CA THR A 247 29.09 4.08 -5.83
C THR A 247 29.03 2.62 -6.28
N ALA A 248 28.49 1.73 -5.45
CA ALA A 248 28.34 0.31 -5.75
C ALA A 248 27.21 0.01 -6.74
N TRP A 249 26.23 0.91 -6.87
CA TRP A 249 25.06 0.73 -7.70
C TRP A 249 24.75 1.96 -8.55
N THR A 250 24.30 1.72 -9.78
CA THR A 250 23.57 2.72 -10.58
C THR A 250 22.21 2.17 -10.93
N TYR A 251 21.22 3.02 -11.21
CA TYR A 251 19.94 2.55 -11.70
C TYR A 251 19.37 3.43 -12.80
N GLU A 252 18.51 2.83 -13.63
CA GLU A 252 17.80 3.49 -14.71
C GLU A 252 16.30 3.16 -14.59
N SER A 253 15.47 4.20 -14.62
CA SER A 253 14.01 4.08 -14.60
C SER A 253 13.49 3.55 -15.95
N LYS A 254 12.62 2.55 -15.90
CA LYS A 254 11.97 1.92 -17.06
C LYS A 254 10.45 1.98 -16.92
N LEU A 255 9.77 2.16 -18.03
CA LEU A 255 8.32 1.99 -18.15
C LEU A 255 8.03 1.11 -19.38
N GLU A 256 7.67 -0.15 -19.15
CA GLU A 256 7.44 -1.14 -20.22
C GLU A 256 6.16 -1.92 -19.96
N LYS A 257 5.31 -2.09 -20.98
CA LYS A 257 4.06 -2.90 -20.90
C LYS A 257 3.23 -2.62 -19.64
N SER A 258 3.16 -1.35 -19.25
CA SER A 258 2.46 -0.87 -18.06
C SER A 258 3.06 -1.30 -16.71
N MET A 259 4.36 -1.61 -16.66
CA MET A 259 5.11 -1.72 -15.41
C MET A 259 6.20 -0.65 -15.38
N HIS A 260 6.18 0.17 -14.35
CA HIS A 260 7.30 1.05 -14.03
C HIS A 260 8.25 0.31 -13.08
N TYR A 261 9.54 0.27 -13.38
CA TYR A 261 10.54 -0.42 -12.56
C TYR A 261 11.91 0.23 -12.78
N PHE A 262 12.94 -0.29 -12.12
CA PHE A 262 14.31 0.17 -12.34
C PHE A 262 15.24 -0.99 -12.60
N ASN A 263 16.08 -0.85 -13.62
CA ASN A 263 17.26 -1.68 -13.77
C ASN A 263 18.34 -1.14 -12.85
N VAL A 264 18.80 -1.93 -11.89
CA VAL A 264 19.92 -1.60 -11.01
C VAL A 264 21.13 -2.43 -11.38
N VAL A 265 22.28 -1.77 -11.56
CA VAL A 265 23.51 -2.37 -12.07
C VAL A 265 24.59 -2.30 -11.01
N ALA A 266 25.16 -3.45 -10.66
CA ALA A 266 26.34 -3.52 -9.79
C ALA A 266 27.55 -2.91 -10.51
N GLN A 267 28.19 -1.90 -9.91
CA GLN A 267 29.36 -1.23 -10.49
C GLN A 267 30.68 -1.91 -10.11
N GLN A 268 30.64 -2.77 -9.11
CA GLN A 268 31.80 -3.49 -8.59
C GLN A 268 31.39 -4.88 -8.14
N GLU A 269 32.39 -5.74 -7.94
CA GLU A 269 32.16 -7.03 -7.29
C GLU A 269 31.81 -6.83 -5.82
N MET A 270 30.79 -7.57 -5.34
CA MET A 270 30.33 -7.53 -3.95
C MET A 270 30.05 -8.94 -3.46
N ILE A 271 30.22 -9.17 -2.17
CA ILE A 271 29.98 -10.46 -1.53
C ILE A 271 28.77 -10.33 -0.59
N CYS A 272 27.74 -11.14 -0.84
CA CYS A 272 26.60 -11.30 0.06
C CYS A 272 26.98 -12.28 1.17
N THR A 273 27.59 -11.80 2.25
CA THR A 273 28.07 -12.65 3.36
C THR A 273 26.95 -13.39 4.09
N ASN A 274 25.72 -12.87 4.07
CA ASN A 274 24.56 -13.54 4.66
C ASN A 274 23.93 -14.59 3.74
N TYR A 275 24.36 -14.68 2.47
CA TYR A 275 23.78 -15.57 1.45
C TYR A 275 24.85 -16.49 0.87
N ASP A 276 25.44 -17.35 1.71
CA ASP A 276 26.46 -18.33 1.31
C ASP A 276 27.68 -17.72 0.58
N ASN A 277 28.03 -16.47 0.93
CA ASN A 277 29.06 -15.69 0.23
C ASN A 277 28.81 -15.56 -1.28
N PHE A 278 27.54 -15.47 -1.70
CA PHE A 278 27.19 -15.26 -3.09
C PHE A 278 27.90 -14.02 -3.65
N VAL A 279 28.52 -14.18 -4.82
CA VAL A 279 29.30 -13.12 -5.47
C VAL A 279 28.44 -12.41 -6.50
N VAL A 280 28.14 -11.15 -6.25
CA VAL A 280 27.56 -10.23 -7.23
C VAL A 280 28.68 -9.71 -8.11
N LYS A 281 28.67 -10.09 -9.39
CA LYS A 281 29.67 -9.61 -10.36
C LYS A 281 29.36 -8.17 -10.78
N ALA A 282 30.41 -7.39 -11.01
CA ALA A 282 30.27 -6.09 -11.67
C ALA A 282 29.57 -6.24 -13.03
N GLY A 283 28.68 -5.31 -13.36
CA GLY A 283 27.83 -5.33 -14.55
C GLY A 283 26.55 -6.18 -14.42
N THR A 284 26.34 -6.90 -13.32
CA THR A 284 25.09 -7.65 -13.10
C THR A 284 23.92 -6.68 -12.98
N VAL A 285 22.84 -6.95 -13.71
CA VAL A 285 21.61 -6.15 -13.71
C VAL A 285 20.53 -6.88 -12.93
N TYR A 286 19.91 -6.18 -11.98
CA TYR A 286 18.73 -6.64 -11.26
C TYR A 286 17.55 -5.70 -11.54
N THR A 287 16.34 -6.16 -11.21
CA THR A 287 15.14 -5.33 -11.24
C THR A 287 14.76 -4.94 -9.82
N MET A 288 14.52 -3.65 -9.61
CA MET A 288 14.03 -3.13 -8.32
C MET A 288 12.72 -2.35 -8.48
N PHE A 289 11.97 -2.32 -7.39
CA PHE A 289 10.77 -1.47 -7.21
C PHE A 289 9.73 -1.57 -8.34
N PRO A 290 9.29 -2.78 -8.75
CA PRO A 290 8.28 -2.91 -9.78
C PRO A 290 6.95 -2.27 -9.33
N SER A 291 6.32 -1.56 -10.26
CA SER A 291 5.09 -0.82 -10.06
C SER A 291 4.16 -1.04 -11.25
N TRP A 292 3.21 -1.97 -11.12
CA TRP A 292 2.20 -2.23 -12.15
C TRP A 292 1.22 -1.06 -12.24
N LYS A 293 1.07 -0.58 -13.46
CA LYS A 293 0.13 0.44 -13.91
C LYS A 293 -0.94 -0.28 -14.69
N ARG A 294 -2.21 -0.13 -14.29
CA ARG A 294 -3.30 -0.93 -14.86
C ARG A 294 -4.46 -0.05 -15.26
N GLY A 295 -4.95 -0.30 -16.46
CA GLY A 295 -6.08 0.43 -17.03
C GLY A 295 -7.40 0.01 -16.41
N GLU A 296 -8.42 0.84 -16.61
CA GLU A 296 -9.77 0.58 -16.08
C GLU A 296 -10.37 -0.72 -16.60
N THR A 297 -10.32 -0.96 -17.92
CA THR A 297 -10.88 -2.17 -18.54
C THR A 297 -10.28 -3.45 -17.95
N GLU A 298 -8.96 -3.45 -17.73
CA GLU A 298 -8.21 -4.57 -17.18
C GLU A 298 -8.60 -4.86 -15.73
N ILE A 299 -8.65 -3.82 -14.89
CA ILE A 299 -9.05 -3.94 -13.48
C ILE A 299 -10.50 -4.41 -13.37
N HIS A 300 -11.40 -3.87 -14.19
CA HIS A 300 -12.78 -4.31 -14.23
C HIS A 300 -12.89 -5.79 -14.61
N ALA A 301 -12.20 -6.22 -15.66
CA ALA A 301 -12.21 -7.61 -16.10
C ALA A 301 -11.69 -8.56 -15.01
N MET A 302 -10.52 -8.25 -14.43
CA MET A 302 -9.89 -9.05 -13.38
C MET A 302 -10.78 -9.17 -12.15
N THR A 303 -11.37 -8.07 -11.68
CA THR A 303 -12.21 -8.04 -10.47
C THR A 303 -13.53 -8.78 -10.67
N ASN A 304 -14.18 -8.56 -11.82
CA ASN A 304 -15.44 -9.23 -12.15
C ASN A 304 -15.26 -10.74 -12.31
N ALA A 305 -14.11 -11.18 -12.83
CA ALA A 305 -13.76 -12.59 -12.97
C ALA A 305 -13.65 -13.31 -11.62
N GLN A 306 -13.28 -12.61 -10.55
CA GLN A 306 -13.21 -13.18 -9.19
C GLN A 306 -14.52 -13.09 -8.41
N GLY A 307 -15.64 -12.76 -9.07
CA GLY A 307 -16.95 -12.75 -8.41
C GLY A 307 -17.25 -11.50 -7.59
N LEU A 308 -16.50 -10.42 -7.77
CA LEU A 308 -16.76 -9.11 -7.16
C LEU A 308 -17.47 -8.17 -8.15
N ASN A 309 -18.28 -7.27 -7.63
CA ASN A 309 -18.80 -6.12 -8.36
C ASN A 309 -17.82 -4.96 -8.24
N ILE A 310 -17.62 -4.23 -9.33
CA ILE A 310 -16.73 -3.07 -9.37
C ILE A 310 -17.35 -1.91 -10.13
N LYS A 311 -17.20 -0.71 -9.57
CA LYS A 311 -17.62 0.55 -10.17
C LYS A 311 -16.49 1.57 -10.10
N THR A 312 -16.25 2.28 -11.20
CA THR A 312 -15.36 3.44 -11.18
C THR A 312 -16.06 4.62 -10.50
N LEU A 313 -15.44 5.15 -9.46
CA LEU A 313 -15.92 6.33 -8.72
C LEU A 313 -15.47 7.64 -9.39
N GLY A 314 -14.31 7.63 -10.03
CA GLY A 314 -13.82 8.77 -10.80
C GLY A 314 -12.45 8.53 -11.43
N LYS A 315 -12.08 9.42 -12.36
CA LYS A 315 -10.77 9.52 -13.00
C LYS A 315 -10.26 10.95 -12.88
N ALA A 316 -8.98 11.11 -12.59
CA ALA A 316 -8.32 12.42 -12.61
C ALA A 316 -8.21 12.98 -14.05
N PRO A 317 -8.43 14.29 -14.27
CA PRO A 317 -8.44 14.88 -15.62
C PRO A 317 -7.13 14.73 -16.41
N HIS A 318 -5.98 14.68 -15.73
CA HIS A 318 -4.65 14.76 -16.36
C HIS A 318 -3.69 13.66 -15.92
N SER A 319 -4.21 12.57 -15.34
CA SER A 319 -3.40 11.38 -15.08
C SER A 319 -4.22 10.11 -15.20
N GLY A 320 -3.53 8.98 -15.14
CA GLY A 320 -4.13 7.65 -15.10
C GLY A 320 -4.84 7.32 -13.79
N MET A 321 -4.81 8.22 -12.80
CA MET A 321 -5.31 7.94 -11.45
C MET A 321 -6.83 7.82 -11.45
N ARG A 322 -7.31 6.69 -10.92
CA ARG A 322 -8.73 6.38 -10.77
C ARG A 322 -8.99 5.85 -9.37
N GLN A 323 -10.25 5.92 -8.97
CA GLN A 323 -10.75 5.25 -7.77
C GLN A 323 -11.89 4.31 -8.14
N TYR A 324 -11.94 3.17 -7.48
CA TYR A 324 -12.92 2.12 -7.67
C TYR A 324 -13.60 1.78 -6.35
N LEU A 325 -14.90 1.53 -6.41
CA LEU A 325 -15.68 0.88 -5.37
C LEU A 325 -15.85 -0.59 -5.75
N ILE A 326 -15.44 -1.49 -4.86
CA ILE A 326 -15.55 -2.93 -4.99
C ILE A 326 -16.46 -3.46 -3.88
N GLN A 327 -17.39 -4.33 -4.27
CA GLN A 327 -18.47 -4.85 -3.43
C GLN A 327 -18.72 -6.33 -3.73
N PRO A 328 -19.32 -7.08 -2.80
CA PRO A 328 -19.74 -8.45 -3.10
C PRO A 328 -20.80 -8.46 -4.22
N LYS A 329 -20.85 -9.54 -5.00
CA LYS A 329 -22.01 -9.80 -5.86
C LYS A 329 -23.21 -10.11 -4.97
N VAL A 330 -24.31 -9.37 -5.19
CA VAL A 330 -25.62 -9.63 -4.58
C VAL A 330 -26.26 -10.84 -5.29
#